data_AF-A0A658K486-F1
#
_entry.id   AF-A0A658K486-F1
#
_cell.length_a   1.000
_cell.length_b   1.000
_cell.length_c   1.000
_cell.angle_alpha   90.00
_cell.angle_beta   90.00
_cell.angle_gamma   90.00
#
_symmetry.space_group_name_H-M   'P 1'
#
loop_
_entity.id
_entity.type
_entity.pdbx_description
1 polymer ?
#
loop_
_entity_poly.entity_id
_entity_poly.type
_entity_poly.pdbx_seq_one_letter_code
_entity_poly.pdbx_strand_id
1 'polypeptide(L)' 'MSLIQSARMNGHDPFAYLKDLLPRLPTQKASEIDQLLPHHWMPS' A
#
# COMPACT_ATOMS: atom_id res chain seq x y z
N MET A 1 -5.76 -12.74 5.40
CA MET A 1 -4.91 -11.69 5.99
C MET A 1 -5.28 -10.36 5.33
N SER A 2 -5.46 -9.28 6.08
CA SER A 2 -5.89 -7.98 5.52
C SER A 2 -4.70 -7.07 5.15
N LEU A 3 -4.91 -6.11 4.24
CA LEU A 3 -3.88 -5.10 3.89
C LEU A 3 -3.42 -4.28 5.10
N ILE A 4 -4.34 -3.96 6.01
CA ILE A 4 -4.03 -3.25 7.26
C ILE A 4 -3.12 -4.09 8.16
N GLN A 5 -3.39 -5.39 8.30
CA GLN A 5 -2.54 -6.29 9.07
C GLN A 5 -1.16 -6.43 8.40
N SER A 6 -1.12 -6.56 7.08
CA SER A 6 0.13 -6.65 6.33
C SER A 6 0.97 -5.37 6.44
N ALA A 7 0.35 -4.18 6.39
CA ALA A 7 1.04 -2.90 6.64
C ALA A 7 1.67 -2.84 8.03
N ARG A 8 0.93 -3.24 9.09
CA ARG A 8 1.49 -3.31 10.45
C ARG A 8 2.65 -4.29 10.56
N MET A 9 2.55 -5.45 9.91
CA MET A 9 3.62 -6.46 9.92
C MET A 9 4.88 -5.98 9.20
N ASN A 10 4.75 -5.12 8.19
CA ASN A 10 5.87 -4.50 7.49
C ASN A 10 6.35 -3.20 8.19
N GLY A 11 5.86 -2.89 9.40
CA GLY A 11 6.30 -1.71 10.17
C GLY A 11 5.73 -0.38 9.68
N HIS A 12 4.73 -0.42 8.81
CA HIS A 12 4.09 0.78 8.28
C HIS A 12 2.92 1.24 9.14
N ASP A 13 2.75 2.56 9.23
CA ASP A 13 1.51 3.14 9.75
C ASP A 13 0.35 2.85 8.76
N PRO A 14 -0.73 2.17 9.18
CA PRO A 14 -1.82 1.81 8.27
C PRO A 14 -2.52 3.00 7.66
N PHE A 15 -2.60 4.12 8.38
CA PHE A 15 -3.28 5.30 7.88
C PHE A 15 -2.44 6.00 6.81
N ALA A 16 -1.13 6.14 7.01
CA ALA A 16 -0.20 6.65 6.01
C ALA A 16 -0.21 5.79 4.74
N TYR A 17 -0.18 4.46 4.88
CA TYR A 17 -0.25 3.53 3.76
C TYR A 17 -1.55 3.71 2.95
N LEU A 18 -2.71 3.70 3.61
CA LEU A 18 -3.99 3.88 2.92
C LEU A 18 -4.12 5.27 2.29
N LYS A 19 -3.62 6.31 2.97
CA LYS A 19 -3.65 7.69 2.46
C LYS A 19 -2.84 7.84 1.17
N ASP A 20 -1.72 7.15 1.03
CA ASP A 20 -0.90 7.14 -0.18
C ASP A 20 -1.45 6.19 -1.26
N LEU A 21 -2.03 5.06 -0.86
CA LEU A 21 -2.58 4.05 -1.77
C LEU A 21 -3.88 4.50 -2.45
N LEU A 22 -4.83 5.08 -1.71
CA LEU A 22 -6.15 5.44 -2.25
C LEU A 22 -6.09 6.39 -3.47
N PRO A 23 -5.23 7.43 -3.49
CA PRO A 23 -5.08 8.29 -4.67
C PRO A 23 -4.39 7.61 -5.86
N ARG A 24 -3.56 6.59 -5.62
CA ARG A 24 -2.78 5.87 -6.66
C ARG A 24 -3.57 4.77 -7.34
N LEU A 25 -4.50 4.12 -6.63
CA LEU A 25 -5.34 3.05 -7.19
C LEU A 25 -6.03 3.37 -8.53
N PRO A 26 -6.67 4.54 -8.74
CA PRO A 26 -7.36 4.82 -10.01
C PRO A 26 -6.40 5.05 -11.19
N THR A 27 -5.13 5.37 -10.93
CA THR A 27 -4.12 5.68 -11.97
C THR A 27 -3.11 4.56 -12.18
N GLN A 28 -2.99 3.64 -11.22
CA GLN A 28 -2.09 2.49 -11.31
C GLN A 28 -2.62 1.44 -12.29
N LYS A 29 -1.75 0.91 -13.16
CA LYS A 29 -2.10 -0.25 -13.97
C LYS A 29 -2.29 -1.48 -13.07
N ALA A 30 -3.29 -2.30 -13.37
CA ALA A 30 -3.55 -3.54 -12.64
C ALA A 30 -2.33 -4.48 -12.60
N SER A 31 -1.50 -4.48 -13.65
CA SER A 31 -0.27 -5.28 -13.72
C SER A 31 0.86 -4.79 -12.81
N GLU A 32 0.75 -3.59 -12.23
CA GLU A 32 1.76 -2.94 -11.39
C GLU A 32 1.24 -2.75 -9.95
N ILE A 33 0.09 -3.35 -9.61
CA ILE A 33 -0.54 -3.20 -8.28
C ILE A 33 0.31 -3.81 -7.15
N ASP A 34 1.22 -4.71 -7.50
CA ASP A 34 2.19 -5.33 -6.60
C ASP A 34 3.14 -4.29 -5.96
N GLN A 35 3.40 -3.18 -6.65
CA GLN A 35 4.22 -2.08 -6.14
C GLN A 35 3.54 -1.32 -5.00
N LEU A 36 2.20 -1.36 -4.96
CA LEU A 36 1.41 -0.75 -3.90
C LEU A 36 1.26 -1.65 -2.68
N LEU A 37 1.74 -2.91 -2.71
CA LEU A 37 1.59 -3.83 -1.58
C LEU A 37 2.52 -3.45 -0.42
N PRO A 38 2.15 -3.76 0.83
CA PRO A 38 2.86 -3.23 1.99
C PRO A 38 4.31 -3.70 2.18
N HIS A 39 4.79 -4.69 1.43
CA HIS A 39 6.19 -5.13 1.47
C HIS A 39 7.05 -4.46 0.38
N HIS A 40 6.41 -3.81 -0.61
CA HIS A 40 7.05 -3.03 -1.66
C HIS A 40 6.78 -1.52 -1.53
N TRP A 41 5.86 -1.16 -0.65
CA TRP A 41 5.46 0.22 -0.45
C TRP A 41 6.60 1.07 0.12
N MET A 42 6.96 2.12 -0.62
CA MET A 42 7.87 3.15 -0.15
C MET A 42 7.05 4.42 0.12
N PRO A 43 7.11 4.97 1.35
CA PRO A 43 6.42 6.21 1.66
C PRO A 43 6.95 7.35 0.79
N SER A 44 6.01 8.06 0.17
CA SER A 44 6.22 9.24 -0.67
C SER A 44 6.57 10.49 0.13
#